data_AF-A0A529HKN9-F1
#
_entry.id   AF-A0A529HKN9-F1
#
_cell.length_a   1.000
_cell.length_b   1.000
_cell.length_c   1.000
_cell.angle_alpha   90.00
_cell.angle_beta   90.00
_cell.angle_gamma   90.00
#
_symmetry.space_group_name_H-M   'P 1'
#
loop_
_entity.id
_entity.type
_entity.pdbx_description
1 polymer ?
#
loop_
_entity_poly.entity_id
_entity_poly.type
_entity_poly.pdbx_seq_one_letter_code
_entity_poly.pdbx_strand_id
1 'polypeptide(L)' 'AISGALIEAVHDAYLGDADVRAFILRENPAAAKVIAERFLSARRRGLWHPLRNSIDDDLAALIAEAQRVAA' A
#
# COMPACT_ATOMS: atom_id res chain seq x y z
N ALA A 1 1.73 17.74 12.13
CA ALA A 1 2.21 16.47 11.56
C ALA A 1 1.02 15.54 11.37
N ILE A 2 0.98 14.72 10.32
CA ILE A 2 -0.03 13.68 10.16
C ILE A 2 0.30 12.55 11.16
N SER A 3 -0.70 12.05 11.89
CA SER A 3 -0.48 10.95 12.83
C SER A 3 -0.24 9.63 12.10
N GLY A 4 0.64 8.78 12.64
CA GLY A 4 0.85 7.43 12.11
C GLY A 4 -0.43 6.60 12.09
N ALA A 5 -1.36 6.84 13.03
CA ALA A 5 -2.66 6.19 13.07
C ALA A 5 -3.55 6.53 11.87
N LEU A 6 -3.46 7.75 11.33
CA LEU A 6 -4.20 8.12 10.12
C LEU A 6 -3.61 7.41 8.89
N ILE A 7 -2.29 7.24 8.84
CA ILE A 7 -1.62 6.49 7.77
C ILE A 7 -2.04 5.01 7.82
N GLU A 8 -2.10 4.42 9.02
CA GLU A 8 -2.63 3.06 9.23
C GLU A 8 -4.08 2.93 8.74
N ALA A 9 -4.96 3.86 9.13
CA ALA A 9 -6.36 3.82 8.72
C ALA A 9 -6.54 3.87 7.20
N VAL A 10 -5.73 4.69 6.51
CA VAL A 10 -5.75 4.76 5.03
C VAL A 10 -5.17 3.49 4.42
N HIS A 11 -4.12 2.92 4.99
CA HIS A 11 -3.58 1.63 4.56
C HIS A 11 -4.66 0.54 4.63
N ASP A 12 -5.35 0.43 5.76
CA ASP A 12 -6.38 -0.59 5.97
C ASP A 12 -7.56 -0.41 5.00
N ALA A 13 -8.01 0.82 4.79
CA ALA A 13 -9.13 1.12 3.90
C ALA A 13 -8.85 0.83 2.42
N TYR A 14 -7.60 0.98 1.97
CA TYR A 14 -7.24 0.84 0.55
C TYR A 14 -6.58 -0.50 0.22
N LEU A 15 -5.71 -0.99 1.09
CA LEU A 15 -4.86 -2.17 0.85
C LEU A 15 -5.18 -3.34 1.79
N GLY A 16 -5.68 -3.04 3.00
CA GLY A 16 -6.15 -4.04 3.96
C GLY A 16 -7.44 -4.74 3.53
N ASP A 17 -8.34 -4.02 2.88
CA ASP A 17 -9.53 -4.56 2.23
C ASP A 17 -9.17 -5.19 0.87
N ALA A 18 -9.42 -6.49 0.73
CA ALA A 18 -9.08 -7.25 -0.48
C ALA A 18 -9.92 -6.84 -1.69
N ASP A 19 -11.18 -6.45 -1.50
CA ASP A 19 -12.08 -6.05 -2.59
C ASP A 19 -11.67 -4.67 -3.14
N VAL A 20 -11.33 -3.74 -2.25
CA VAL A 20 -10.80 -2.42 -2.64
C VAL A 20 -9.46 -2.56 -3.34
N ARG A 21 -8.55 -3.39 -2.80
CA ARG A 21 -7.25 -3.65 -3.43
C ARG A 21 -7.42 -4.24 -4.85
N ALA A 22 -8.28 -5.24 -4.99
CA ALA A 22 -8.56 -5.86 -6.30
C ALA A 22 -9.21 -4.88 -7.27
N PHE A 23 -10.11 -4.00 -6.78
CA PHE A 23 -10.71 -2.93 -7.57
C PHE A 23 -9.65 -1.97 -8.11
N ILE A 24 -8.76 -1.45 -7.26
CA ILE A 24 -7.72 -0.49 -7.68
C ILE A 24 -6.77 -1.15 -8.67
N LEU A 25 -6.36 -2.41 -8.44
CA LEU A 25 -5.49 -3.14 -9.37
C LEU A 25 -6.12 -3.32 -10.75
N ARG A 26 -7.43 -3.61 -10.81
CA ARG A 26 -8.15 -3.80 -12.08
C ARG A 26 -8.36 -2.49 -12.83
N GLU A 27 -8.80 -1.44 -12.14
CA GLU A 27 -9.15 -0.17 -12.77
C GLU A 27 -7.92 0.69 -13.09
N ASN A 28 -6.93 0.70 -12.20
CA ASN A 28 -5.73 1.49 -12.36
C ASN A 28 -4.52 0.85 -11.64
N PRO A 29 -3.85 -0.12 -12.27
CA PRO A 29 -2.68 -0.78 -11.68
C PRO A 29 -1.53 0.19 -11.41
N ALA A 30 -1.38 1.25 -12.20
CA ALA A 30 -0.37 2.29 -11.94
C ALA A 30 -0.64 3.04 -10.62
N ALA A 31 -1.91 3.31 -10.30
CA ALA A 31 -2.29 3.90 -9.02
C ALA A 31 -2.01 2.95 -7.84
N ALA A 32 -2.31 1.65 -7.98
CA ALA A 32 -2.00 0.65 -6.94
C ALA A 32 -0.50 0.66 -6.60
N LYS A 33 0.36 0.67 -7.63
CA LYS A 33 1.81 0.77 -7.47
C LYS A 33 2.22 2.04 -6.73
N VAL A 34 1.75 3.21 -7.17
CA VAL A 34 2.12 4.50 -6.55
C VAL A 34 1.67 4.56 -5.09
N ILE A 35 0.48 4.05 -4.76
CA ILE A 35 -0.02 4.00 -3.39
C ILE A 35 0.92 3.14 -2.52
N ALA A 36 1.29 1.94 -2.97
CA ALA A 36 2.20 1.06 -2.24
C ALA A 36 3.59 1.69 -2.04
N GLU A 37 4.15 2.35 -3.06
CA GLU A 37 5.43 3.06 -2.96
C GLU A 37 5.40 4.21 -1.94
N ARG A 38 4.26 4.92 -1.82
CA ARG A 38 4.08 5.98 -0.82
C ARG A 38 4.07 5.43 0.60
N PHE A 39 3.43 4.29 0.83
CA PHE A 39 3.48 3.62 2.14
C PHE A 39 4.89 3.16 2.50
N LEU A 40 5.62 2.55 1.56
CA LEU A 40 7.04 2.22 1.76
C LEU A 40 7.90 3.46 2.04
N SER A 41 7.62 4.59 1.38
CA SER A 41 8.30 5.85 1.68
C SER A 41 8.00 6.36 3.09
N ALA A 42 6.75 6.26 3.54
CA ALA A 42 6.36 6.62 4.92
C ALA A 42 7.08 5.75 5.96
N ARG A 43 7.20 4.44 5.70
CA ARG A 43 7.98 3.49 6.52
C ARG A 43 9.45 3.90 6.61
N ARG A 44 10.11 4.09 5.47
CA ARG A 44 11.54 4.47 5.41
C ARG A 44 11.85 5.80 6.09
N ARG A 45 10.87 6.71 6.14
CA ARG A 45 11.01 8.03 6.78
C ARG A 45 10.62 8.04 8.26
N GLY A 46 10.25 6.89 8.83
CA GLY A 46 9.80 6.79 10.23
C GLY A 46 8.47 7.51 10.50
N LEU A 47 7.68 7.80 9.46
CA LEU A 47 6.38 8.49 9.59
C LEU A 47 5.26 7.52 9.99
N TRP A 48 5.45 6.22 9.75
CA TRP A 48 4.46 5.19 10.03
C TRP A 48 5.14 3.90 10.53
N HIS A 49 4.61 3.36 11.63
CA HIS A 49 5.12 2.17 12.31
C HIS A 49 3.98 1.15 12.46
N PRO A 50 3.65 0.38 11.41
CA PRO A 50 2.69 -0.70 11.49
C PRO A 50 3.08 -1.74 12.52
N LEU A 51 2.07 -2.34 13.12
CA LEU A 51 2.20 -3.43 14.09
C LEU A 51 2.54 -4.78 13.44
N ARG A 52 2.34 -4.90 12.11
CA ARG A 52 2.56 -6.12 11.34
C ARG A 52 3.94 -6.11 10.69
N ASN A 53 4.72 -7.16 10.94
CA ASN A 53 6.04 -7.33 10.33
C ASN A 53 5.97 -7.66 8.82
N SER A 54 4.84 -8.17 8.31
CA SER A 54 4.67 -8.54 6.91
C SER A 54 4.44 -7.35 5.97
N ILE A 55 4.20 -6.14 6.49
CA ILE A 55 3.74 -5.00 5.67
C ILE A 55 4.72 -4.66 4.56
N ASP A 56 6.02 -4.72 4.82
CA ASP A 56 7.01 -4.38 3.80
C ASP A 56 7.00 -5.42 2.66
N ASP A 57 6.80 -6.70 2.99
CA ASP A 57 6.65 -7.79 2.01
C ASP A 57 5.32 -7.69 1.24
N ASP A 58 4.22 -7.39 1.94
CA ASP A 58 2.88 -7.21 1.36
C ASP A 58 2.86 -6.05 0.34
N LEU A 59 3.51 -4.93 0.69
CA LEU A 59 3.64 -3.76 -0.20
C LEU A 59 4.54 -4.06 -1.40
N ALA A 60 5.63 -4.81 -1.22
CA ALA A 60 6.50 -5.23 -2.31
C ALA A 60 5.77 -6.20 -3.28
N ALA A 61 5.00 -7.14 -2.74
CA ALA A 61 4.18 -8.06 -3.53
C ALA A 61 3.12 -7.31 -4.36
N LEU A 62 2.46 -6.32 -3.76
CA LEU A 62 1.48 -5.48 -4.45
C LEU A 62 2.11 -4.68 -5.61
N ILE A 63 3.32 -4.13 -5.43
CA ILE A 63 4.04 -3.43 -6.50
C ILE A 63 4.33 -4.39 -7.66
N ALA A 64 4.82 -5.60 -7.36
CA ALA A 64 5.12 -6.61 -8.37
C ALA A 64 3.84 -7.10 -9.08
N GLU A 65 2.72 -7.22 -8.39
CA GLU A 65 1.41 -7.53 -8.98
C GLU A 65 0.92 -6.41 -9.89
N ALA A 66 0.94 -5.17 -9.43
CA ALA A 66 0.56 -4.00 -10.23
C ALA A 66 1.39 -3.89 -11.52
N GLN A 67 2.69 -4.18 -11.46
CA GLN A 67 3.56 -4.19 -12.64
C GLN A 67 3.22 -5.33 -13.62
N ARG A 68 2.83 -6.51 -13.11
CA ARG A 68 2.40 -7.63 -13.95
C ARG A 68 1.06 -7.37 -14.64
N VAL A 69 0.13 -6.71 -13.96
CA VAL A 69 -1.20 -6.37 -14.51
C VAL A 69 -1.11 -5.24 -15.53
N ALA A 70 -0.14 -4.32 -15.38
CA ALA A 70 0.07 -3.21 -16.31
C ALA A 70 0.89 -3.57 -17.57
N ALA A 71 1.52 -4.75 -17.60
CA ALA A 71 2.33 -5.25 -18.72
C ALA A 71 1.47 -6.02 -19.72
#